data_AF-A0A3A6P2B9-F1
#
_entry.id   AF-A0A3A6P2B9-F1
#
_cell.length_a   1.000
_cell.length_b   1.000
_cell.length_c   1.000
_cell.angle_alpha   90.00
_cell.angle_beta   90.00
_cell.angle_gamma   90.00
#
_symmetry.space_group_name_H-M   'P 1'
#
loop_
_entity.id
_entity.type
_entity.pdbx_description
1 polymer ?
#
loop_
_entity_poly.entity_id
_entity_poly.type
_entity_poly.pdbx_seq_one_letter_code
_entity_poly.pdbx_strand_id
1 'polypeptide(L)'
;MHMSEINDISTPIDDRFYKLVDRTPVRCTFAEFAEAMKEDANRVVAQNMVGEWQVSSIFTGIDTNWESDQPLLFETVVFGLPEELRPQWSLSTWDEAMEVHNMLVSMLTEHGAEPLLELIREKQAMQGECGCC
;
A
#
# COMPACT_ATOMS: atom_id res chain seq x y z
N MET A 1 40.28 -25.01 15.75
CA MET A 1 39.01 -25.11 15.01
C MET A 1 37.89 -24.76 15.97
N HIS A 2 37.39 -23.54 15.87
CA HIS A 2 36.15 -23.14 16.55
C HIS A 2 35.46 -22.17 15.59
N MET A 3 34.62 -22.74 14.73
CA MET A 3 33.70 -21.97 13.91
C MET A 3 32.57 -21.54 14.84
N SER A 4 32.51 -20.24 15.12
CA SER A 4 31.40 -19.61 15.81
C SER A 4 30.10 -19.90 15.06
N GLU A 5 29.15 -20.52 15.75
CA GLU A 5 27.77 -20.67 15.33
C GLU A 5 27.14 -19.27 15.19
N ILE A 6 26.98 -18.81 13.94
CA ILE A 6 26.08 -17.71 13.63
C ILE A 6 24.69 -18.35 13.55
N ASN A 7 24.05 -18.54 14.69
CA ASN A 7 22.63 -18.88 14.73
C ASN A 7 21.80 -17.59 14.71
N ASP A 8 21.25 -17.38 13.53
CA ASP A 8 19.82 -17.16 13.34
C ASP A 8 19.26 -15.75 13.64
N ILE A 9 19.44 -14.88 12.66
CA ILE A 9 18.60 -13.69 12.46
C ILE A 9 17.53 -14.00 11.39
N SER A 10 16.95 -15.21 11.39
CA SER A 10 15.73 -15.47 10.63
C SER A 10 14.53 -15.17 11.51
N THR A 11 14.11 -13.91 11.58
CA THR A 11 12.66 -13.70 11.70
C THR A 11 12.07 -14.36 10.45
N PRO A 12 11.25 -15.43 10.57
CA PRO A 12 10.74 -16.08 9.38
C PRO A 12 9.95 -15.04 8.60
N ILE A 13 10.42 -14.76 7.38
CA ILE A 13 9.76 -13.90 6.40
C ILE A 13 8.29 -14.36 6.21
N ASP A 14 8.01 -15.62 6.53
CA ASP A 14 6.70 -16.28 6.49
C ASP A 14 5.58 -15.62 7.31
N ASP A 15 5.89 -14.78 8.32
CA ASP A 15 4.84 -14.18 9.17
C ASP A 15 4.24 -12.87 8.64
N ARG A 16 4.72 -12.36 7.50
CA ARG A 16 4.30 -11.06 6.94
C ARG A 16 3.41 -11.16 5.71
N PHE A 17 3.01 -12.38 5.32
CA PHE A 17 2.18 -12.59 4.14
C PHE A 17 0.71 -12.80 4.48
N TYR A 18 -0.14 -12.22 3.64
CA TYR A 18 -1.59 -12.27 3.76
C TYR A 18 -2.21 -12.58 2.41
N LYS A 19 -3.32 -13.30 2.43
CA LYS A 19 -4.22 -13.48 1.29
C LYS A 19 -5.59 -12.89 1.62
N LEU A 20 -6.37 -12.53 0.60
CA LEU A 20 -7.76 -12.13 0.81
C LEU A 20 -8.68 -13.35 0.83
N VAL A 21 -9.56 -13.38 1.83
CA VAL A 21 -10.73 -14.27 1.89
C VAL A 21 -11.94 -13.37 2.09
N ASP A 22 -12.82 -13.29 1.08
CA ASP A 22 -14.00 -12.42 1.11
C ASP A 22 -13.66 -10.98 1.54
N ARG A 23 -12.61 -10.40 0.93
CA ARG A 23 -12.07 -9.04 1.21
C ARG A 23 -11.45 -8.85 2.61
N THR A 24 -11.37 -9.91 3.40
CA THR A 24 -10.68 -9.90 4.70
C THR A 24 -9.25 -10.42 4.54
N PRO A 25 -8.22 -9.67 4.96
CA PRO A 25 -6.86 -10.18 5.00
C PRO A 25 -6.71 -11.30 6.04
N VAL A 26 -6.14 -12.43 5.60
CA VAL A 26 -5.85 -13.59 6.46
C VAL A 26 -4.37 -13.92 6.32
N ARG A 27 -3.67 -14.02 7.45
CA ARG A 27 -2.26 -14.46 7.47
C ARG A 27 -2.11 -15.82 6.80
N CYS A 28 -1.07 -15.99 6.00
CA CYS A 28 -0.82 -17.22 5.26
C CYS A 28 0.66 -17.43 5.03
N THR A 29 1.04 -18.64 4.61
CA THR A 29 2.42 -18.94 4.22
C THR A 29 2.79 -18.23 2.91
N PHE A 30 4.09 -18.09 2.64
CA PHE A 30 4.56 -17.55 1.36
C PHE A 30 4.03 -18.33 0.14
N ALA A 31 3.92 -19.66 0.24
CA ALA A 31 3.40 -20.49 -0.83
C ALA A 31 1.92 -20.21 -1.13
N GLU A 32 1.09 -20.05 -0.09
CA GLU A 32 -0.31 -19.67 -0.25
C GLU A 32 -0.48 -18.26 -0.79
N PHE A 33 0.34 -17.32 -0.33
CA PHE A 33 0.41 -15.96 -0.87
C PHE A 33 0.77 -15.97 -2.36
N ALA A 34 1.85 -16.67 -2.72
CA ALA A 34 2.31 -16.76 -4.10
C ALA A 34 1.25 -17.37 -5.03
N GLU A 35 0.47 -18.35 -4.55
CA GLU A 35 -0.67 -18.88 -5.28
C GLU A 35 -1.80 -17.86 -5.43
N ALA A 36 -2.18 -17.20 -4.32
CA ALA A 36 -3.26 -16.21 -4.32
C ALA A 36 -2.96 -15.01 -5.24
N MET A 37 -1.71 -14.56 -5.31
CA MET A 37 -1.29 -13.38 -6.08
C MET A 37 -1.21 -13.59 -7.59
N LYS A 38 -1.46 -14.81 -8.10
CA LYS A 38 -1.49 -15.10 -9.55
C LYS A 38 -2.68 -14.47 -10.26
N GLU A 39 -3.81 -14.35 -9.55
CA GLU A 39 -5.06 -13.85 -10.11
C GLU A 39 -5.27 -12.38 -9.72
N ASP A 40 -5.49 -11.53 -10.72
CA ASP A 40 -5.72 -10.09 -10.49
C ASP A 40 -6.94 -9.84 -9.57
N ALA A 41 -7.95 -10.69 -9.67
CA ALA A 41 -9.16 -10.61 -8.84
C ALA A 41 -8.87 -10.75 -7.33
N ASN A 42 -7.74 -11.35 -6.95
CA ASN A 42 -7.35 -11.52 -5.54
C ASN A 42 -6.53 -10.34 -5.00
N ARG A 43 -6.17 -9.37 -5.85
CA ARG A 43 -5.35 -8.21 -5.46
C ARG A 43 -5.94 -6.87 -5.86
N VAL A 44 -6.81 -6.79 -6.86
CA VAL A 44 -7.41 -5.52 -7.29
C VAL A 44 -8.60 -5.19 -6.41
N VAL A 45 -8.52 -4.06 -5.70
CA VAL A 45 -9.64 -3.51 -4.91
C VAL A 45 -10.55 -2.68 -5.81
N ALA A 46 -9.97 -1.69 -6.50
CA ALA A 46 -10.67 -0.83 -7.45
C ALA A 46 -9.68 -0.14 -8.39
N GLN A 47 -10.12 0.12 -9.62
CA GLN A 47 -9.36 0.87 -10.62
C GLN A 47 -10.30 1.78 -11.42
N ASN A 48 -10.00 3.07 -11.43
CA ASN A 48 -10.82 4.08 -12.07
C ASN A 48 -9.95 5.04 -12.90
N MET A 49 -10.39 5.31 -14.13
CA MET A 49 -9.82 6.37 -14.98
C MET A 49 -10.62 7.65 -14.82
N VAL A 50 -9.93 8.77 -14.57
CA VAL A 50 -10.51 10.11 -14.51
C VAL A 50 -9.66 11.02 -15.41
N GLY A 51 -10.14 11.31 -16.62
CA GLY A 51 -9.35 12.04 -17.61
C GLY A 51 -8.06 11.29 -17.95
N GLU A 52 -6.91 11.91 -17.70
CA GLU A 52 -5.57 11.32 -17.87
C GLU A 52 -5.02 10.60 -16.62
N TRP A 53 -5.73 10.69 -15.49
CA TRP A 53 -5.33 10.09 -14.23
C TRP A 53 -5.94 8.70 -14.03
N GLN A 54 -5.16 7.81 -13.42
CA GLN A 54 -5.63 6.49 -13.01
C GLN A 54 -5.52 6.36 -11.49
N VAL A 55 -6.64 6.14 -10.82
CA VAL A 55 -6.66 5.76 -9.40
C VAL A 55 -6.67 4.24 -9.32
N SER A 56 -5.68 3.66 -8.65
CA SER A 56 -5.58 2.20 -8.47
C SER A 56 -5.41 1.88 -7.00
N SER A 57 -6.32 1.06 -6.48
CA SER A 57 -6.23 0.49 -5.14
C SER A 57 -6.03 -1.01 -5.24
N ILE A 58 -4.99 -1.50 -4.58
CA ILE A 58 -4.61 -2.91 -4.58
C ILE A 58 -4.38 -3.42 -3.16
N PHE A 59 -4.49 -4.72 -3.01
CA PHE A 59 -3.99 -5.48 -1.89
C PHE A 59 -2.58 -5.97 -2.23
N THR A 60 -1.59 -5.55 -1.44
CA THR A 60 -0.18 -5.96 -1.59
C THR A 60 0.06 -7.34 -0.99
N GLY A 61 -0.70 -7.69 0.05
CA GLY A 61 -0.57 -8.91 0.84
C GLY A 61 0.75 -9.08 1.57
N ILE A 62 1.58 -8.03 1.61
CA ILE A 62 2.85 -8.00 2.34
C ILE A 62 2.74 -6.90 3.38
N ASP A 63 2.93 -7.25 4.64
CA ASP A 63 2.94 -6.29 5.73
C ASP A 63 4.19 -5.41 5.68
N THR A 64 3.99 -4.19 5.20
CA THR A 64 5.02 -3.16 5.08
C THR A 64 5.19 -2.33 6.35
N ASN A 65 4.38 -2.55 7.39
CA ASN A 65 4.53 -1.88 8.66
C ASN A 65 5.59 -2.57 9.52
N TRP A 66 6.70 -1.88 9.76
CA TRP A 66 7.80 -2.39 10.59
C TRP A 66 7.75 -1.86 12.02
N GLU A 67 6.94 -0.83 12.27
CA GLU A 67 6.95 -0.06 13.52
C GLU A 67 5.72 -0.34 14.41
N SER A 68 4.68 -0.96 13.86
CA SER A 68 3.44 -1.27 14.56
C SER A 68 2.90 -2.64 14.18
N ASP A 69 2.14 -3.25 15.10
CA ASP A 69 1.48 -4.56 14.92
C ASP A 69 0.25 -4.49 14.00
N GLN A 70 -0.16 -3.29 13.58
CA GLN A 70 -1.25 -3.10 12.63
C GLN A 70 -0.71 -3.18 11.19
N PRO A 71 -1.08 -4.22 10.41
CA PRO A 71 -0.44 -4.47 9.13
C PRO A 71 -0.93 -3.50 8.06
N LEU A 72 0.01 -3.00 7.23
CA LEU A 72 -0.31 -2.16 6.06
C LEU A 72 -0.27 -3.01 4.80
N LEU A 73 -1.45 -3.44 4.36
CA LEU A 73 -1.64 -4.50 3.35
C LEU A 73 -2.31 -4.00 2.06
N PHE A 74 -2.73 -2.74 2.06
CA PHE A 74 -3.40 -2.12 0.92
C PHE A 74 -2.65 -0.87 0.52
N GLU A 75 -2.67 -0.61 -0.78
CA GLU A 75 -2.02 0.53 -1.38
C GLU A 75 -2.99 1.19 -2.35
N THR A 76 -3.16 2.51 -2.22
CA THR A 76 -3.80 3.33 -3.24
C THR A 76 -2.76 4.25 -3.86
N VAL A 77 -2.77 4.36 -5.18
CA VAL A 77 -1.87 5.22 -5.98
C VAL A 77 -2.68 5.95 -7.04
N VAL A 78 -2.28 7.20 -7.33
CA VAL A 78 -2.77 7.97 -8.47
C VAL A 78 -1.65 8.10 -9.50
N PHE A 79 -1.83 7.49 -10.66
CA PHE A 79 -0.95 7.64 -11.82
C PHE A 79 -1.39 8.83 -12.68
N GLY A 80 -0.44 9.36 -13.46
CA GLY A 80 -0.66 10.55 -14.30
C GLY A 80 -0.38 11.89 -13.59
N LEU A 81 0.14 11.84 -12.35
CA LEU A 81 0.65 13.02 -11.64
C LEU A 81 2.15 13.23 -11.93
N PRO A 82 2.70 14.44 -11.64
CA PRO A 82 4.13 14.69 -11.77
C PRO A 82 4.99 13.66 -11.01
N GLU A 83 6.07 13.21 -11.64
CA GLU A 83 6.89 12.09 -11.15
C GLU A 83 7.57 12.35 -9.81
N GLU A 84 7.76 13.61 -9.43
CA GLU A 84 8.37 14.02 -8.16
C GLU A 84 7.43 13.86 -6.95
N LEU A 85 6.13 13.69 -7.17
CA LEU A 85 5.15 13.62 -6.09
C LEU A 85 4.73 12.19 -5.72
N ARG A 86 4.71 11.26 -6.70
CA ARG A 86 4.35 9.82 -6.59
C ARG A 86 3.64 9.45 -5.28
N PRO A 87 2.38 9.89 -5.08
CA PRO A 87 1.71 9.72 -3.82
C PRO A 87 1.30 8.26 -3.63
N GLN A 88 1.48 7.77 -2.42
CA GLN A 88 1.10 6.43 -2.00
C GLN A 88 0.39 6.50 -0.65
N TRP A 89 -0.77 5.85 -0.58
CA TRP A 89 -1.51 5.67 0.67
C TRP A 89 -1.47 4.20 1.06
N SER A 90 -0.72 3.89 2.12
CA SER A 90 -0.68 2.56 2.73
C SER A 90 -1.80 2.44 3.77
N LEU A 91 -2.63 1.39 3.65
CA LEU A 91 -3.88 1.23 4.40
C LEU A 91 -3.97 -0.20 4.96
N SER A 92 -4.76 -0.40 6.02
CA SER A 92 -4.82 -1.68 6.74
C SER A 92 -5.96 -2.57 6.29
N THR A 93 -7.05 -1.96 5.81
CA THR A 93 -8.28 -2.68 5.47
C THR A 93 -8.79 -2.38 4.07
N TRP A 94 -9.61 -3.30 3.55
CA TRP A 94 -10.30 -3.13 2.28
C TRP A 94 -11.21 -1.89 2.28
N ASP A 95 -11.93 -1.65 3.36
CA ASP A 95 -12.88 -0.55 3.48
C ASP A 95 -12.15 0.81 3.49
N GLU A 96 -11.04 0.93 4.22
CA GLU A 96 -10.16 2.11 4.17
C GLU A 96 -9.64 2.35 2.74
N ALA A 97 -9.21 1.28 2.05
CA ALA A 97 -8.76 1.37 0.66
C ALA A 97 -9.86 1.88 -0.27
N MET A 98 -11.09 1.38 -0.11
CA MET A 98 -12.24 1.85 -0.88
C MET A 98 -12.63 3.29 -0.54
N GLU A 99 -12.56 3.70 0.72
CA GLU A 99 -12.86 5.06 1.14
C GLU A 99 -11.87 6.07 0.53
N VAL A 100 -10.57 5.79 0.65
CA VAL A 100 -9.52 6.62 0.04
C VAL A 100 -9.66 6.62 -1.47
N HIS A 101 -9.93 5.46 -2.09
CA HIS A 101 -10.14 5.36 -3.53
C HIS A 101 -11.28 6.27 -4.01
N ASN A 102 -12.45 6.15 -3.40
CA ASN A 102 -13.64 6.92 -3.78
C ASN A 102 -13.45 8.41 -3.55
N MET A 103 -12.78 8.79 -2.46
CA MET A 103 -12.43 10.18 -2.18
C MET A 103 -11.53 10.76 -3.28
N LEU A 104 -10.47 10.03 -3.68
CA LEU A 104 -9.55 10.47 -4.73
C LEU A 104 -10.23 10.57 -6.10
N VAL A 105 -11.04 9.58 -6.46
CA VAL A 105 -11.84 9.61 -7.71
C VAL A 105 -12.76 10.83 -7.71
N SER A 106 -13.46 11.10 -6.61
CA SER A 106 -14.37 12.24 -6.49
C SER A 106 -13.61 13.56 -6.60
N MET A 107 -12.49 13.71 -5.89
CA MET A 107 -11.65 14.90 -5.95
C MET A 107 -11.15 15.20 -7.37
N LEU A 108 -10.61 14.18 -8.06
CA LEU A 108 -10.15 14.32 -9.44
C LEU A 108 -11.29 14.65 -10.41
N THR A 109 -12.47 14.06 -10.18
CA THR A 109 -13.64 14.27 -11.03
C THR A 109 -14.21 15.67 -10.88
N GLU A 110 -14.27 16.20 -9.66
CA GLU A 110 -14.92 17.48 -9.36
C GLU A 110 -13.98 18.68 -9.48
N HIS A 111 -12.69 18.48 -9.19
CA HIS A 111 -11.74 19.59 -9.01
C HIS A 111 -10.44 19.44 -9.79
N GLY A 112 -10.21 18.32 -10.49
CA GLY A 112 -8.93 18.04 -11.13
C GLY A 112 -7.84 17.66 -10.12
N ALA A 113 -6.58 17.75 -10.53
CA ALA A 113 -5.43 17.31 -9.72
C ALA A 113 -4.94 18.37 -8.74
N GLU A 114 -5.25 19.65 -8.92
CA GLU A 114 -4.67 20.76 -8.16
C GLU A 114 -4.82 20.62 -6.64
N PRO A 115 -6.01 20.30 -6.07
CA PRO A 115 -6.15 20.13 -4.63
C PRO A 115 -5.34 18.94 -4.09
N LEU A 116 -5.25 17.87 -4.88
CA LEU A 116 -4.49 16.69 -4.52
C LEU A 116 -2.98 16.99 -4.48
N LEU A 117 -2.48 17.74 -5.46
CA LEU A 117 -1.08 18.15 -5.53
C LEU A 117 -0.69 19.00 -4.31
N GLU A 118 -1.56 19.89 -3.85
CA GLU A 118 -1.32 20.69 -2.66
C GLU A 118 -1.21 19.83 -1.40
N LEU A 119 -2.18 18.91 -1.20
CA LEU A 119 -2.15 17.97 -0.09
C LEU A 119 -0.88 17.12 -0.05
N ILE A 120 -0.40 16.67 -1.21
CA ILE A 120 0.82 15.86 -1.31
C ILE A 120 2.05 16.67 -0.93
N ARG A 121 2.15 17.92 -1.41
CA ARG A 121 3.26 18.83 -1.09
C ARG A 121 3.31 19.13 0.40
N GLU A 122 2.15 19.40 1.03
CA GLU A 122 2.06 19.61 2.48
C GLU A 122 2.56 18.39 3.26
N LYS A 123 2.13 17.19 2.88
CA LYS A 123 2.58 15.94 3.53
C LYS A 123 4.08 15.72 3.38
N GLN A 124 4.64 15.92 2.19
CA GLN A 124 6.07 15.77 1.95
C GLN A 124 6.89 16.80 2.73
N ALA A 125 6.41 18.05 2.84
CA ALA A 125 7.05 19.08 3.66
C ALA A 125 7.12 18.68 5.14
N MET A 126 6.02 18.18 5.71
CA MET A 126 5.99 17.71 7.11
C MET A 126 6.91 16.51 7.36
N GLN A 127 7.07 15.62 6.38
CA GLN A 127 7.99 14.47 6.49
C GLN A 127 9.47 14.88 6.33
N GLY A 128 9.76 15.93 5.55
CA GLY A 128 11.11 16.46 5.38
C GLY A 128 11.64 17.21 6.62
N GLU A 129 10.78 17.78 7.45
CA GLU A 129 11.17 18.53 8.66
C GLU A 129 11.55 17.61 9.84
N CYS A 130 11.11 16.35 9.84
CA CYS A 130 11.41 15.39 10.92
C CYS A 130 12.78 14.67 10.76
N GLY A 131 13.55 14.98 9.71
CA GLY A 131 14.80 14.30 9.34
C GLY A 131 16.09 14.81 10.00
N CYS A 132 16.02 15.69 10.99
CA CYS A 132 17.17 16.15 11.77
C CYS A 132 16.97 15.83 13.26
N CYS A 133 17.39 14.64 13.68
CA CYS A 133 17.71 14.31 15.08
C CYS A 133 18.97 13.44 15.11
#